data_AF-A0A1V1P086-F1
#
_entry.id   AF-A0A1V1P086-F1
#
_cell.length_a   1.000
_cell.length_b   1.000
_cell.length_c   1.000
_cell.angle_alpha   90.00
_cell.angle_beta   90.00
_cell.angle_gamma   90.00
#
_symmetry.space_group_name_H-M   'P 1'
#
loop_
_entity.id
_entity.type
_entity.pdbx_description
1 polymer ?
#
loop_
_entity_poly.entity_id
_entity_poly.type
_entity_poly.pdbx_seq_one_letter_code
_entity_poly.pdbx_strand_id
1 'polypeptide(L)'
;MTKESHLCHVIIASSDGFFINRIYEDSKLSKTSDFYAIDYLNKEDTKYWLHHLDAESGITAFQLSESQVDMIWKYFGGSMWEISNLLGKLMSCAKDHKISDDHLNSIIQHKIESNCGRFTYYSRFSKTKQALLEEIYKCCAKKNCFQPRDMDSLIQNNIYDENTLSQELNRLVQLNYLAFDPTKATWQLHGNIMFYGLQQFIESS
;
A
#
# COMPACT_ATOMS: atom_id res chain seq x y z
N MET A 1 -45.41 3.94 28.65
CA MET A 1 -44.51 3.95 27.47
C MET A 1 -43.36 3.00 27.76
N THR A 2 -43.34 1.83 27.12
CA THR A 2 -42.22 0.89 27.15
C THR A 2 -41.13 1.43 26.22
N LYS A 3 -39.94 1.71 26.77
CA LYS A 3 -38.75 2.05 25.97
C LYS A 3 -38.16 0.74 25.47
N GLU A 4 -38.29 0.45 24.19
CA GLU A 4 -37.50 -0.62 23.58
C GLU A 4 -36.09 -0.10 23.28
N SER A 5 -35.09 -0.83 23.77
CA SER A 5 -33.68 -0.59 23.47
C SER A 5 -33.36 -1.27 22.15
N HIS A 6 -33.37 -0.52 21.05
CA HIS A 6 -32.82 -1.02 19.80
C HIS A 6 -31.29 -0.94 19.88
N LEU A 7 -30.66 -2.08 20.17
CA LEU A 7 -29.21 -2.25 20.01
C LEU A 7 -28.91 -2.14 18.50
N CYS A 8 -28.25 -1.06 18.11
CA CYS A 8 -27.79 -0.85 16.73
C CYS A 8 -26.27 -1.04 16.70
N HIS A 9 -25.80 -2.00 15.91
CA HIS A 9 -24.39 -2.16 15.59
C HIS A 9 -24.11 -1.47 14.25
N VAL A 10 -23.19 -0.51 14.25
CA VAL A 10 -22.77 0.21 13.03
C VAL A 10 -21.33 -0.19 12.73
N ILE A 11 -21.10 -0.63 11.49
CA ILE A 11 -19.76 -0.94 10.97
C ILE A 11 -19.45 0.06 9.87
N ILE A 12 -18.31 0.75 10.00
CA ILE A 12 -17.78 1.67 8.99
C ILE A 12 -16.44 1.10 8.52
N ALA A 13 -16.30 0.86 7.22
CA ALA A 13 -15.08 0.37 6.61
C ALA A 13 -14.66 1.32 5.48
N SER A 14 -13.37 1.67 5.44
CA SER A 14 -12.77 2.49 4.38
C SER A 14 -11.28 2.17 4.26
N SER A 15 -10.74 2.33 3.06
CA SER A 15 -9.30 2.29 2.81
C SER A 15 -8.59 3.61 3.11
N ASP A 16 -9.34 4.71 3.32
CA ASP A 16 -8.81 6.02 3.67
C ASP A 16 -8.76 6.19 5.20
N GLY A 17 -7.56 6.08 5.75
CA GLY A 17 -7.31 6.23 7.18
C GLY A 17 -7.61 7.63 7.72
N PHE A 18 -7.44 8.70 6.92
CA PHE A 18 -7.80 10.06 7.35
C PHE A 18 -9.31 10.22 7.44
N PHE A 19 -10.05 9.65 6.50
CA PHE A 19 -11.50 9.66 6.54
C PHE A 19 -12.04 8.96 7.79
N ILE A 20 -11.54 7.77 8.11
CA ILE A 20 -11.95 7.06 9.34
C ILE A 20 -11.53 7.84 10.58
N ASN A 21 -10.30 8.36 10.63
CA ASN A 21 -9.82 9.14 11.77
C ASN A 21 -10.73 10.33 12.06
N ARG A 22 -11.12 11.04 11.00
CA ARG A 22 -12.02 12.19 11.12
C ARG A 22 -13.39 11.77 11.65
N ILE A 23 -13.99 10.69 11.15
CA ILE A 23 -15.26 10.17 11.69
C ILE A 23 -15.11 9.83 13.18
N TYR A 24 -14.04 9.12 13.53
CA TYR A 24 -13.78 8.64 14.87
C TYR A 24 -13.61 9.78 15.88
N GLU A 25 -12.80 10.78 15.53
CA GLU A 25 -12.52 11.95 16.37
C GLU A 25 -13.69 12.94 16.42
N ASP A 26 -14.23 13.35 15.26
CA ASP A 26 -15.32 14.34 15.19
C ASP A 26 -16.58 13.83 15.90
N SER A 27 -16.81 12.51 15.87
CA SER A 27 -17.97 11.87 16.52
C SER A 27 -17.69 11.41 17.95
N LYS A 28 -16.50 11.69 18.51
CA LYS A 28 -16.07 11.33 19.88
C LYS A 28 -16.25 9.84 20.21
N LEU A 29 -15.97 8.98 19.23
CA LEU A 29 -16.22 7.53 19.33
C LEU A 29 -15.13 6.78 20.11
N SER A 30 -14.09 7.47 20.57
CA SER A 30 -12.92 6.88 21.24
C SER A 30 -13.21 6.07 22.50
N LYS A 31 -14.38 6.25 23.12
CA LYS A 31 -14.83 5.48 24.30
C LYS A 31 -15.96 4.50 24.01
N THR A 32 -16.55 4.55 22.81
CA THR A 32 -17.82 3.88 22.49
C THR A 32 -17.74 3.00 21.26
N SER A 33 -16.57 2.90 20.62
CA SER A 33 -16.33 2.03 19.47
C SER A 33 -14.92 1.46 19.52
N ASP A 34 -14.76 0.29 18.92
CA ASP A 34 -13.46 -0.32 18.69
C ASP A 34 -12.97 0.03 17.28
N PHE A 35 -11.68 0.36 17.17
CA PHE A 35 -11.01 0.54 15.90
C PHE A 35 -10.29 -0.76 15.52
N TYR A 36 -10.57 -1.29 14.33
CA TYR A 36 -9.91 -2.50 13.82
C TYR A 36 -9.22 -2.21 12.50
N ALA A 37 -7.89 -2.28 12.49
CA ALA A 37 -7.10 -2.21 11.27
C ALA A 37 -7.06 -3.60 10.61
N ILE A 38 -7.51 -3.68 9.36
CA ILE A 38 -7.34 -4.88 8.53
C ILE A 38 -6.12 -4.63 7.66
N ASP A 39 -5.02 -5.31 7.98
CA ASP A 39 -3.77 -5.25 7.23
C ASP A 39 -3.74 -6.31 6.12
N TYR A 40 -2.70 -6.24 5.30
CA TYR A 40 -2.38 -7.28 4.32
C TYR A 40 -2.03 -8.61 4.98
N LEU A 41 -2.10 -9.68 4.18
CA LEU A 41 -1.67 -11.00 4.63
C LEU A 41 -0.21 -10.95 5.06
N ASN A 42 0.13 -11.69 6.12
CA ASN A 42 1.53 -11.87 6.47
C ASN A 42 2.24 -12.77 5.44
N LYS A 43 3.55 -12.92 5.58
CA LYS A 43 4.37 -13.72 4.67
C LYS A 43 3.93 -15.19 4.60
N GLU A 44 3.64 -15.78 5.76
CA GLU A 44 3.29 -17.20 5.86
C GLU A 44 1.95 -17.47 5.19
N ASP A 45 0.93 -16.65 5.48
CA ASP A 45 -0.40 -16.76 4.87
C ASP A 45 -0.36 -16.48 3.37
N THR A 46 0.43 -15.49 2.94
CA THR A 46 0.59 -15.20 1.50
C THR A 46 1.23 -16.36 0.76
N LYS A 47 2.30 -16.94 1.33
CA LYS A 47 2.96 -18.10 0.73
C LYS A 47 2.06 -19.32 0.71
N TYR A 48 1.35 -19.57 1.81
CA TYR A 48 0.38 -20.65 1.89
C TYR A 48 -0.68 -20.50 0.81
N TRP A 49 -1.28 -19.31 0.67
CA TRP A 49 -2.26 -19.04 -0.36
C TRP A 49 -1.72 -19.30 -1.78
N LEU A 50 -0.53 -18.78 -2.11
CA LEU A 50 0.07 -18.93 -3.43
C LEU A 50 0.48 -20.38 -3.77
N HIS A 51 0.68 -21.23 -2.76
CA HIS A 51 0.94 -22.66 -2.93
C HIS A 51 -0.33 -23.50 -3.05
N HIS A 52 -1.48 -22.98 -2.61
CA HIS A 52 -2.76 -23.70 -2.57
C HIS A 52 -3.84 -22.94 -3.39
N LEU A 53 -3.45 -22.43 -4.56
CA LEU A 53 -4.34 -21.63 -5.42
C LEU A 53 -5.60 -22.35 -5.88
N ASP A 54 -5.56 -23.68 -5.96
CA ASP A 54 -6.70 -24.53 -6.29
C ASP A 54 -7.75 -24.52 -5.16
N ALA A 55 -7.32 -24.71 -3.91
CA ALA A 55 -8.18 -24.75 -2.74
C ALA A 55 -8.67 -23.36 -2.32
N GLU A 56 -7.78 -22.37 -2.33
CA GLU A 56 -8.04 -21.02 -1.80
C GLU A 56 -8.59 -20.06 -2.84
N SER A 57 -8.46 -20.37 -4.14
CA SER A 57 -8.88 -19.46 -5.23
C SER A 57 -9.49 -20.15 -6.45
N GLY A 58 -9.60 -21.48 -6.46
CA GLY A 58 -10.15 -22.23 -7.59
C GLY A 58 -9.30 -22.16 -8.87
N ILE A 59 -8.05 -21.72 -8.77
CA ILE A 59 -7.15 -21.57 -9.92
C ILE A 59 -6.38 -22.88 -10.11
N THR A 60 -6.74 -23.64 -11.14
CA THR A 60 -6.07 -24.89 -11.55
C THR A 60 -5.28 -24.74 -12.86
N ALA A 61 -5.33 -23.55 -13.46
CA ALA A 61 -4.70 -23.25 -14.75
C ALA A 61 -3.17 -23.32 -14.71
N PHE A 62 -2.55 -23.09 -13.54
CA PHE A 62 -1.12 -23.18 -13.33
C PHE A 62 -0.77 -23.41 -11.85
N GLN A 63 0.46 -23.84 -11.61
CA GLN A 63 1.09 -23.83 -10.29
C GLN A 63 2.31 -22.90 -10.32
N LEU A 64 2.55 -22.21 -9.20
CA LEU A 64 3.70 -21.34 -9.04
C LEU A 64 4.87 -22.13 -8.45
N SER A 65 6.09 -21.86 -8.91
CA SER A 65 7.28 -22.37 -8.23
C SER A 65 7.59 -21.56 -6.96
N GLU A 66 8.38 -22.11 -6.04
CA GLU A 66 8.88 -21.38 -4.86
C GLU A 66 9.53 -20.04 -5.22
N SER A 67 10.33 -20.00 -6.29
CA SER A 67 10.96 -18.77 -6.75
C SER A 67 9.95 -17.72 -7.20
N GLN A 68 8.87 -18.14 -7.87
CA GLN A 68 7.80 -17.25 -8.28
C GLN A 68 7.00 -16.75 -7.08
N VAL A 69 6.70 -17.62 -6.11
CA VAL A 69 6.04 -17.25 -4.85
C VAL A 69 6.87 -16.22 -4.08
N ASP A 70 8.17 -16.46 -3.93
CA ASP A 70 9.08 -15.51 -3.27
C ASP A 70 9.15 -14.16 -4.00
N MET A 71 9.13 -14.20 -5.34
CA MET A 71 9.14 -12.99 -6.14
C MET A 71 7.83 -12.20 -6.00
N ILE A 72 6.68 -12.88 -6.00
CA ILE A 72 5.37 -12.24 -5.76
C ILE A 72 5.35 -11.60 -4.37
N TRP A 73 5.78 -12.32 -3.34
CA TRP A 73 5.88 -11.78 -1.98
C TRP A 73 6.79 -10.55 -1.92
N LYS A 74 7.97 -10.61 -2.55
CA LYS A 74 8.91 -9.48 -2.58
C LYS A 74 8.24 -8.23 -3.12
N TYR A 75 7.61 -8.34 -4.29
CA TYR A 75 7.11 -7.18 -5.02
C TYR A 75 5.70 -6.72 -4.60
N PHE A 76 4.81 -7.62 -4.20
CA PHE A 76 3.43 -7.29 -3.84
C PHE A 76 3.12 -7.38 -2.35
N GLY A 77 4.01 -7.96 -1.54
CA GLY A 77 3.74 -8.23 -0.12
C GLY A 77 2.54 -9.17 0.01
N GLY A 78 1.65 -8.90 0.97
CA GLY A 78 0.39 -9.63 1.16
C GLY A 78 -0.85 -8.93 0.62
N SER A 79 -0.68 -8.01 -0.34
CA SER A 79 -1.79 -7.27 -0.94
C SER A 79 -2.67 -8.20 -1.77
N MET A 80 -3.73 -8.72 -1.16
CA MET A 80 -4.66 -9.68 -1.79
C MET A 80 -5.18 -9.15 -3.13
N TRP A 81 -5.59 -7.88 -3.19
CA TRP A 81 -6.09 -7.29 -4.42
C TRP A 81 -5.05 -7.24 -5.54
N GLU A 82 -3.81 -6.84 -5.24
CA GLU A 82 -2.76 -6.78 -6.26
C GLU A 82 -2.32 -8.16 -6.72
N ILE A 83 -2.24 -9.12 -5.78
CA ILE A 83 -1.94 -10.52 -6.09
C ILE A 83 -3.05 -11.12 -6.95
N SER A 84 -4.33 -10.95 -6.61
CA SER A 84 -5.44 -11.47 -7.42
C SER A 84 -5.44 -10.87 -8.83
N ASN A 85 -5.12 -9.58 -8.97
CA ASN A 85 -4.99 -8.94 -10.29
C ASN A 85 -3.83 -9.56 -11.10
N LEU A 86 -2.68 -9.77 -10.45
CA LEU A 86 -1.56 -10.48 -11.07
C LEU A 86 -1.96 -11.90 -11.52
N LEU A 87 -2.56 -12.69 -10.64
CA LEU A 87 -2.98 -14.07 -10.93
C LEU A 87 -3.92 -14.12 -12.13
N GLY A 88 -4.89 -13.19 -12.22
CA GLY A 88 -5.78 -13.08 -13.37
C GLY A 88 -5.04 -12.82 -14.69
N LYS A 89 -3.97 -12.00 -14.68
CA LYS A 89 -3.11 -11.80 -15.87
C LYS A 89 -2.31 -13.06 -16.20
N LEU A 90 -1.82 -13.77 -15.19
CA LEU A 90 -1.07 -15.01 -15.39
C LEU A 90 -1.92 -16.13 -16.00
N MET A 91 -3.22 -16.17 -15.68
CA MET A 91 -4.14 -17.14 -16.30
C MET A 91 -4.14 -17.06 -17.83
N SER A 92 -4.02 -15.85 -18.40
CA SER A 92 -4.00 -15.67 -19.86
C SER A 92 -2.71 -16.11 -20.55
N CYS A 93 -1.61 -16.29 -19.81
CA CYS A 93 -0.31 -16.70 -20.35
C CYS A 93 0.17 -18.08 -19.88
N ALA A 94 -0.64 -18.79 -19.08
CA ALA A 94 -0.34 -20.14 -18.62
C ALA A 94 -0.25 -21.13 -19.78
N LYS A 95 0.81 -21.95 -19.76
CA LYS A 95 1.02 -23.05 -20.71
C LYS A 95 1.46 -24.29 -19.94
N ASP A 96 0.85 -25.44 -20.25
CA ASP A 96 1.15 -26.72 -19.62
C ASP A 96 1.17 -26.67 -18.07
N HIS A 97 0.19 -25.97 -17.49
CA HIS A 97 0.06 -25.73 -16.05
C HIS A 97 1.23 -24.97 -15.41
N LYS A 98 2.00 -24.21 -16.19
CA LYS A 98 3.14 -23.43 -15.72
C LYS A 98 3.08 -21.98 -16.18
N ILE A 99 3.73 -21.12 -15.41
CA ILE A 99 4.04 -19.73 -15.74
C ILE A 99 5.53 -19.63 -16.02
N SER A 100 5.90 -18.89 -17.05
CA SER A 100 7.31 -18.56 -17.34
C SER A 100 7.74 -17.35 -16.48
N ASP A 101 8.95 -17.42 -15.93
CA ASP A 101 9.51 -16.35 -15.10
C ASP A 101 9.58 -15.02 -15.85
N ASP A 102 9.87 -15.04 -17.15
CA ASP A 102 9.89 -13.84 -17.99
C ASP A 102 8.53 -13.13 -18.05
N HIS A 103 7.43 -13.89 -18.13
CA HIS A 103 6.09 -13.30 -18.15
C HIS A 103 5.74 -12.68 -16.80
N LEU A 104 6.04 -13.37 -15.70
CA LEU A 104 5.83 -12.84 -14.36
C LEU A 104 6.68 -11.57 -14.13
N ASN A 105 7.96 -11.62 -14.50
CA ASN A 105 8.88 -10.48 -14.44
C ASN A 105 8.37 -9.30 -15.26
N SER A 106 7.87 -9.55 -16.47
CA SER A 106 7.32 -8.49 -17.34
C SER A 106 6.10 -7.80 -16.72
N ILE A 107 5.18 -8.56 -16.11
CA ILE A 107 4.01 -7.98 -15.45
C ILE A 107 4.43 -7.14 -14.22
N ILE A 108 5.37 -7.65 -13.44
CA ILE A 108 5.93 -6.94 -12.29
C ILE A 108 6.59 -5.64 -12.77
N GLN A 109 7.48 -5.71 -13.76
CA GLN A 109 8.19 -4.53 -14.25
C GLN A 109 7.24 -3.48 -14.81
N HIS A 110 6.25 -3.87 -15.61
CA HIS A 110 5.23 -2.94 -16.09
C HIS A 110 4.50 -2.24 -14.94
N LYS A 111 4.26 -2.92 -13.81
CA LYS A 111 3.63 -2.31 -12.64
C LYS A 111 4.59 -1.35 -11.91
N ILE A 112 5.88 -1.67 -11.81
CA ILE A 112 6.92 -0.78 -11.28
C ILE A 112 7.02 0.48 -12.15
N GLU A 113 7.14 0.33 -13.47
CA GLU A 113 7.19 1.43 -14.44
C GLU A 113 5.93 2.31 -14.36
N SER A 114 4.76 1.70 -14.24
CA SER A 114 3.51 2.44 -14.05
C SER A 114 3.51 3.28 -12.76
N ASN A 115 4.00 2.73 -11.65
CA ASN A 115 4.13 3.48 -10.40
C ASN A 115 5.25 4.54 -10.47
N CYS A 116 6.36 4.26 -11.14
CA CYS A 116 7.40 5.25 -11.43
C CYS A 116 6.79 6.44 -12.20
N GLY A 117 6.03 6.18 -13.27
CA GLY A 117 5.31 7.20 -14.03
C GLY A 117 4.31 8.01 -13.18
N ARG A 118 3.68 7.38 -12.19
CA ARG A 118 2.83 8.09 -11.20
C ARG A 118 3.66 9.10 -10.39
N PHE A 119 4.83 8.72 -9.88
CA PHE A 119 5.73 9.64 -9.17
C PHE A 119 6.23 10.77 -10.07
N THR A 120 6.65 10.46 -11.30
CA THR A 120 7.01 11.47 -12.32
C THR A 120 5.88 12.46 -12.55
N TYR A 121 4.64 11.97 -12.68
CA TYR A 121 3.47 12.82 -12.86
C TYR A 121 3.15 13.67 -11.64
N TYR A 122 3.33 13.14 -10.42
CA TYR A 122 3.09 13.87 -9.18
C TYR A 122 4.13 14.97 -8.93
N SER A 123 5.42 14.66 -9.12
CA SER A 123 6.51 15.61 -8.90
C SER A 123 6.56 16.66 -10.00
N ARG A 124 6.31 16.27 -11.25
CA ARG A 124 6.58 17.08 -12.45
C ARG A 124 7.98 17.70 -12.33
N PHE A 125 8.08 19.02 -12.46
CA PHE A 125 9.31 19.80 -12.34
C PHE A 125 9.53 20.38 -10.92
N SER A 126 8.71 20.00 -9.92
CA SER A 126 8.80 20.56 -8.56
C SER A 126 9.93 19.92 -7.76
N LYS A 127 10.98 20.70 -7.49
CA LYS A 127 12.10 20.30 -6.63
C LYS A 127 11.65 20.00 -5.20
N THR A 128 10.69 20.75 -4.68
CA THR A 128 10.09 20.53 -3.36
C THR A 128 9.44 19.15 -3.25
N LYS A 129 8.65 18.75 -4.26
CA LYS A 129 8.03 17.41 -4.29
C LYS A 129 9.05 16.30 -4.52
N GLN A 130 10.09 16.54 -5.32
CA GLN A 130 11.18 15.58 -5.49
C GLN A 130 11.87 15.31 -4.15
N ALA A 131 12.21 16.36 -3.39
CA ALA A 131 12.79 16.23 -2.06
C ALA A 131 11.86 15.49 -1.08
N LEU A 132 10.55 15.73 -1.12
CA LEU A 132 9.58 14.98 -0.34
C LEU A 132 9.61 13.48 -0.67
N LEU A 133 9.61 13.12 -1.96
CA LEU A 133 9.65 11.74 -2.41
C LEU A 133 10.97 11.04 -2.04
N GLU A 134 12.10 11.74 -2.13
CA GLU A 134 13.40 11.27 -1.66
C GLU A 134 13.39 10.96 -0.16
N GLU A 135 12.81 11.85 0.65
CA GLU A 135 12.76 11.65 2.09
C GLU A 135 11.83 10.50 2.48
N ILE A 136 10.68 10.39 1.81
CA ILE A 136 9.77 9.22 1.92
C ILE A 136 10.53 7.94 1.58
N TYR A 137 11.26 7.91 0.48
CA TYR A 137 12.04 6.74 0.08
C TYR A 137 13.07 6.35 1.15
N LYS A 138 13.87 7.31 1.62
CA LYS A 138 14.88 7.08 2.67
C LYS A 138 14.28 6.52 3.95
N CYS A 139 13.12 7.05 4.36
CA CYS A 139 12.41 6.56 5.54
C CYS A 139 11.91 5.13 5.32
N CYS A 140 11.18 4.89 4.23
CA CYS A 140 10.60 3.60 3.87
C CYS A 140 11.65 2.50 3.66
N ALA A 141 12.83 2.85 3.14
CA ALA A 141 13.94 1.91 2.94
C ALA A 141 14.57 1.44 4.26
N LYS A 142 14.56 2.29 5.30
CA LYS A 142 15.05 1.92 6.65
C LYS A 142 14.00 1.16 7.44
N LYS A 143 12.74 1.60 7.33
CA LYS A 143 11.59 1.05 8.03
C LYS A 143 10.38 1.25 7.14
N ASN A 144 9.56 0.22 6.95
CA ASN A 144 8.40 0.26 6.05
C ASN A 144 7.38 1.39 6.34
N CYS A 145 7.47 2.07 7.48
CA CYS A 145 6.62 3.19 7.85
C CYS A 145 7.43 4.33 8.49
N PHE A 146 6.86 5.53 8.49
CA PHE A 146 7.45 6.74 9.08
C PHE A 146 6.42 7.59 9.82
N GLN A 147 6.91 8.48 10.67
CA GLN A 147 6.18 9.49 11.44
C GLN A 147 6.61 10.90 11.00
N PRO A 148 5.90 11.97 11.39
CA PRO A 148 6.22 13.33 10.94
C PRO A 148 7.63 13.76 11.36
N ARG A 149 8.06 13.36 12.55
CA ARG A 149 9.43 13.60 13.06
C ARG A 149 10.54 12.99 12.21
N ASP A 150 10.25 11.93 11.47
CA ASP A 150 11.23 11.31 10.57
C ASP A 150 11.48 12.19 9.33
N MET A 151 10.61 13.19 9.10
CA MET A 151 10.67 14.17 8.00
C MET A 151 11.20 15.54 8.43
N ASP A 152 11.76 15.67 9.64
CA ASP A 152 12.26 16.93 10.21
C ASP A 152 13.27 17.63 9.29
N SER A 153 14.03 16.86 8.50
CA SER A 153 14.98 17.37 7.51
C SER A 153 14.31 18.31 6.48
N LEU A 154 13.06 18.05 6.10
CA LEU A 154 12.31 18.89 5.16
C LEU A 154 11.93 20.24 5.79
N ILE A 155 11.65 20.25 7.08
CA ILE A 155 11.32 21.47 7.84
C ILE A 155 12.58 22.29 8.11
N GLN A 156 13.63 21.66 8.62
CA GLN A 156 14.90 22.32 8.96
C GLN A 156 15.57 22.99 7.75
N ASN A 157 15.41 22.39 6.57
CA ASN A 157 15.94 22.93 5.32
C ASN A 157 14.98 23.94 4.64
N ASN A 158 13.89 24.35 5.30
CA ASN A 158 12.86 25.25 4.77
C ASN A 158 12.26 24.78 3.43
N ILE A 159 12.17 23.47 3.21
CA ILE A 159 11.53 22.89 2.02
C ILE A 159 10.00 22.93 2.20
N TYR A 160 9.54 22.64 3.41
CA TYR A 160 8.15 22.74 3.83
C TYR A 160 8.05 23.44 5.19
N ASP A 161 6.90 24.04 5.48
CA ASP A 161 6.46 24.29 6.85
C ASP A 161 5.59 23.11 7.34
N GLU A 162 5.33 23.04 8.64
CA GLU A 162 4.59 21.93 9.25
C GLU A 162 3.20 21.71 8.63
N ASN A 163 2.48 22.80 8.33
CA ASN A 163 1.12 22.71 7.79
C ASN A 163 1.14 22.24 6.34
N THR A 164 2.05 22.79 5.52
CA THR A 164 2.15 22.40 4.11
C THR A 164 2.68 20.97 3.95
N LEU A 165 3.62 20.53 4.79
CA LEU A 165 4.06 19.13 4.81
C LEU A 165 2.92 18.18 5.16
N SER A 166 2.16 18.49 6.21
CA SER A 166 1.00 17.69 6.63
C SER A 166 -0.07 17.60 5.53
N GLN A 167 -0.36 18.71 4.86
CA GLN A 167 -1.29 18.75 3.73
C GLN A 167 -0.82 17.91 2.54
N GLU A 168 0.47 17.97 2.19
CA GLU A 168 1.02 17.14 1.11
C GLU A 168 1.04 15.64 1.46
N LEU A 169 1.35 15.26 2.70
CA LEU A 169 1.24 13.87 3.15
C LEU A 169 -0.20 13.35 3.07
N ASN A 170 -1.17 14.16 3.49
CA ASN A 170 -2.60 13.82 3.33
C ASN A 170 -2.99 13.70 1.85
N ARG A 171 -2.53 14.62 1.00
CA ARG A 171 -2.74 14.55 -0.45
C ARG A 171 -2.20 13.24 -1.04
N LEU A 172 -1.03 12.79 -0.61
CA LEU A 172 -0.45 11.51 -1.05
C LEU A 172 -1.26 10.30 -0.59
N VAL A 173 -1.95 10.37 0.56
CA VAL A 173 -2.91 9.35 0.99
C VAL A 173 -4.15 9.35 0.10
N GLN A 174 -4.76 10.51 -0.15
CA GLN A 174 -5.93 10.65 -1.03
C GLN A 174 -5.65 10.18 -2.47
N LEU A 175 -4.41 10.32 -2.93
CA LEU A 175 -3.97 9.88 -4.25
C LEU A 175 -3.48 8.42 -4.27
N ASN A 176 -3.64 7.68 -3.17
CA ASN A 176 -3.23 6.27 -3.02
C ASN A 176 -1.74 6.03 -3.30
N TYR A 177 -0.87 6.95 -2.89
CA TYR A 177 0.59 6.72 -2.83
C TYR A 177 0.98 6.21 -1.44
N LEU A 178 0.36 6.77 -0.40
CA LEU A 178 0.57 6.41 0.99
C LEU A 178 -0.69 5.79 1.60
N ALA A 179 -0.50 4.97 2.61
CA ALA A 179 -1.52 4.60 3.59
C ALA A 179 -1.20 5.30 4.92
N PHE A 180 -2.24 5.71 5.65
CA PHE A 180 -2.11 6.31 6.97
C PHE A 180 -2.80 5.43 8.02
N ASP A 181 -2.05 5.05 9.06
CA ASP A 181 -2.58 4.36 10.23
C ASP A 181 -2.88 5.40 11.32
N PRO A 182 -4.16 5.70 11.60
CA PRO A 182 -4.53 6.71 12.59
C PRO A 182 -4.25 6.26 14.02
N THR A 183 -4.16 4.96 14.28
CA THR A 183 -3.89 4.44 15.64
C THR A 183 -2.44 4.64 16.05
N LYS A 184 -1.52 4.64 15.08
CA LYS A 184 -0.08 4.79 15.30
C LYS A 184 0.47 6.14 14.85
N ALA A 185 -0.36 6.94 14.18
CA ALA A 185 0.04 8.16 13.48
C ALA A 185 1.25 7.94 12.56
N THR A 186 1.19 6.87 11.76
CA THR A 186 2.27 6.47 10.83
C THR A 186 1.79 6.43 9.40
N TRP A 187 2.69 6.79 8.47
CA TRP A 187 2.50 6.65 7.03
C TRP A 187 3.38 5.52 6.50
N GLN A 188 2.92 4.87 5.45
CA GLN A 188 3.69 3.90 4.68
C GLN A 188 3.32 3.98 3.21
N LEU A 189 4.16 3.49 2.32
CA LEU A 189 3.80 3.35 0.91
C LEU A 189 2.66 2.35 0.77
N HIS A 190 1.74 2.64 -0.15
CA HIS A 190 0.56 1.81 -0.37
C HIS A 190 0.91 0.53 -1.15
N GLY A 191 1.51 -0.43 -0.45
CA GLY A 191 1.99 -1.71 -1.00
C GLY A 191 3.46 -1.71 -1.41
N ASN A 192 4.08 -2.90 -1.40
CA ASN A 192 5.50 -3.06 -1.74
C ASN A 192 5.82 -2.61 -3.17
N ILE A 193 4.90 -2.78 -4.11
CA ILE A 193 5.14 -2.44 -5.51
C ILE A 193 5.22 -0.92 -5.72
N MET A 194 4.61 -0.14 -4.82
CA MET A 194 4.75 1.30 -4.78
C MET A 194 6.17 1.72 -4.37
N PHE A 195 6.79 0.99 -3.43
CA PHE A 195 8.18 1.20 -3.03
C PHE A 195 9.14 1.00 -4.20
N TYR A 196 8.99 -0.08 -4.96
CA TYR A 196 9.84 -0.29 -6.14
C TYR A 196 9.61 0.77 -7.23
N GLY A 197 8.37 1.23 -7.42
CA GLY A 197 8.10 2.35 -8.33
C GLY A 197 8.76 3.65 -7.89
N LEU A 198 8.75 3.95 -6.58
CA LEU A 198 9.43 5.12 -6.03
C LEU A 198 10.95 4.97 -6.16
N GLN A 199 11.49 3.79 -5.87
CA GLN A 199 12.90 3.49 -6.04
C GLN A 199 13.35 3.75 -7.48
N GLN A 200 12.64 3.22 -8.47
CA GLN A 200 12.96 3.45 -9.88
C GLN A 200 12.89 4.94 -10.26
N PHE A 201 11.90 5.67 -9.73
CA PHE A 201 11.80 7.12 -9.93
C PHE A 201 13.04 7.86 -9.42
N ILE A 202 13.51 7.52 -8.20
CA ILE A 202 14.69 8.13 -7.58
C ILE A 202 15.97 7.79 -8.36
N GLU A 203 16.12 6.54 -8.78
CA GLU A 203 17.31 6.08 -9.53
C GLU A 203 17.38 6.66 -10.95
N SER A 204 16.24 7.12 -11.50
CA SER A 204 16.14 7.72 -12.83
C SER A 204 16.21 9.26 -12.82
N SER A 205 16.22 9.90 -11.65
CA SER A 205 16.12 11.36 -11.46
C SER A 205 17.47 12.07 -11.36
#